data_AF-A0A8S3UNF5-F1
#
_entry.id   AF-A0A8S3UNF5-F1
#
_cell.length_a   1.000
_cell.length_b   1.000
_cell.length_c   1.000
_cell.angle_alpha   90.00
_cell.angle_beta   90.00
_cell.angle_gamma   90.00
#
_symmetry.space_group_name_H-M   'P 1'
#
loop_
_entity.id
_entity.type
_entity.pdbx_description
1 polymer ?
#
loop_
_entity_poly.entity_id
_entity_poly.type
_entity_poly.pdbx_seq_one_letter_code
_entity_poly.pdbx_strand_id
1 'polypeptide(L)'
;MLFSDESCFLIALATGRRRSEIHALSISESCLRFASDKSSVTLLTDPSFLAKNQLPDKGSGLITIPALPPTADNQVLCPVRALLVYLASSAKLRSAGSSRLFIPIKKGISDISAKTISTWICNTVILAYKSASSEVLVKHQVKAHEVRALASSWNIFNSSSMSEIMSAGFWRSDSAFYNHYLRSMPLHCDNLYSLGPLVAAQHVVFPPPSDGDSALR
;
A
#
# COMPACT_ATOMS: atom_id res chain seq x y z
N MET A 1 3.31 -7.84 -16.16
CA MET A 1 3.68 -7.49 -14.78
C MET A 1 3.72 -8.77 -13.97
N LEU A 2 4.65 -8.95 -13.03
CA LEU A 2 4.55 -10.10 -12.12
C LEU A 2 3.43 -9.79 -11.12
N PHE A 3 2.53 -10.75 -10.90
CA PHE A 3 1.41 -10.61 -9.98
C PHE A 3 1.83 -10.18 -8.55
N SER A 4 3.07 -10.47 -8.15
CA SER A 4 3.69 -9.97 -6.91
C SER A 4 3.79 -8.45 -6.85
N ASP A 5 4.13 -7.81 -7.95
CA ASP A 5 4.53 -6.40 -7.96
C ASP A 5 3.27 -5.53 -7.78
N GLU A 6 2.18 -5.89 -8.47
CA GLU A 6 0.85 -5.26 -8.34
C GLU A 6 0.30 -5.39 -6.93
N SER A 7 0.27 -6.61 -6.39
CA SER A 7 -0.21 -6.87 -5.03
C SER A 7 0.65 -6.14 -3.99
N CYS A 8 1.98 -6.14 -4.17
CA CYS A 8 2.90 -5.40 -3.29
C CYS A 8 2.65 -3.89 -3.34
N PHE A 9 2.41 -3.32 -4.53
CA PHE A 9 2.10 -1.90 -4.68
C PHE A 9 0.77 -1.53 -4.00
N LEU A 10 -0.29 -2.30 -4.25
CA LEU A 10 -1.61 -2.05 -3.64
C LEU A 10 -1.56 -2.19 -2.12
N ILE A 11 -0.84 -3.18 -1.58
CA ILE A 11 -0.62 -3.30 -0.13
C ILE A 11 0.23 -2.16 0.41
N ALA A 12 1.25 -1.71 -0.31
CA ALA A 12 2.05 -0.56 0.12
C ALA A 12 1.21 0.72 0.24
N LEU A 13 0.36 0.98 -0.76
CA LEU A 13 -0.57 2.11 -0.76
C LEU A 13 -1.61 1.97 0.37
N ALA A 14 -2.28 0.81 0.43
CA ALA A 14 -3.37 0.55 1.36
C ALA A 14 -2.91 0.55 2.82
N THR A 15 -1.69 0.11 3.13
CA THR A 15 -1.17 0.16 4.50
C THR A 15 -0.59 1.52 4.87
N GLY A 16 -0.04 2.24 3.89
CA GLY A 16 0.80 3.42 4.14
C GLY A 16 2.06 3.10 4.94
N ARG A 17 2.47 1.83 5.09
CA ARG A 17 3.62 1.40 5.91
C ARG A 17 4.94 1.56 5.17
N ARG A 18 6.08 1.58 5.90
CA ARG A 18 7.39 1.64 5.24
C ARG A 18 7.71 0.28 4.61
N ARG A 19 8.65 0.27 3.67
CA ARG A 19 9.10 -0.97 3.00
C ARG A 19 9.53 -2.08 3.94
N SER A 20 10.14 -1.74 5.09
CA SER A 20 10.62 -2.71 6.09
C SER A 20 9.46 -3.41 6.78
N GLU A 21 8.44 -2.63 7.17
CA GLU A 21 7.19 -3.15 7.72
C GLU A 21 6.46 -4.01 6.70
N ILE A 22 6.37 -3.59 5.42
CA ILE A 22 5.76 -4.40 4.34
C ILE A 22 6.52 -5.71 4.12
N HIS A 23 7.86 -5.66 4.12
CA HIS A 23 8.73 -6.83 4.01
C HIS A 23 8.54 -7.79 5.18
N ALA A 24 8.24 -7.27 6.37
CA ALA A 24 8.04 -8.04 7.59
C ALA A 24 6.61 -8.55 7.80
N LEU A 25 5.64 -8.24 6.91
CA LEU A 25 4.28 -8.78 7.02
C LEU A 25 4.29 -10.31 6.98
N SER A 26 3.45 -10.93 7.79
CA SER A 26 3.41 -12.38 7.97
C SER A 26 2.04 -12.98 7.61
N ILE A 27 2.05 -14.20 7.08
CA ILE A 27 0.88 -15.04 6.79
C ILE A 27 0.55 -16.01 7.93
N SER A 28 1.33 -16.02 9.02
CA SER A 28 1.01 -16.82 10.20
C SER A 28 -0.43 -16.55 10.67
N GLU A 29 -1.10 -17.55 11.23
CA GLU A 29 -2.52 -17.45 11.62
C GLU A 29 -2.81 -16.28 12.57
N SER A 30 -1.84 -15.91 13.40
CA SER A 30 -1.92 -14.75 14.30
C SER A 30 -1.77 -13.40 13.60
N CYS A 31 -1.17 -13.37 12.40
CA CYS A 31 -0.72 -12.16 11.72
C CYS A 31 -1.56 -11.81 10.49
N LEU A 32 -2.31 -12.74 9.90
CA LEU A 32 -3.14 -12.49 8.73
C LEU A 32 -4.53 -13.08 8.94
N ARG A 33 -5.55 -12.21 8.97
CA ARG A 33 -6.95 -12.61 9.10
C ARG A 33 -7.82 -11.81 8.14
N PHE A 34 -8.57 -12.52 7.30
CA PHE A 34 -9.63 -11.90 6.52
C PHE A 34 -10.91 -11.86 7.34
N ALA A 35 -11.71 -10.80 7.19
CA ALA A 35 -13.10 -10.82 7.63
C ALA A 35 -13.85 -11.98 6.96
N SER A 36 -14.87 -12.53 7.62
CA SER A 36 -15.65 -13.68 7.12
C SER A 36 -16.29 -13.40 5.76
N ASP A 37 -16.74 -12.17 5.56
CA ASP A 37 -17.35 -11.65 4.32
C ASP A 37 -16.33 -11.08 3.31
N LYS A 38 -15.02 -11.14 3.63
CA LYS A 38 -13.94 -10.54 2.83
C LYS A 38 -14.06 -9.02 2.64
N SER A 39 -14.81 -8.33 3.50
CA SER A 39 -14.91 -6.85 3.51
C SER A 39 -13.60 -6.16 3.93
N SER A 40 -12.70 -6.88 4.59
CA SER A 40 -11.41 -6.36 5.04
C SER A 40 -10.40 -7.47 5.30
N VAL A 41 -9.12 -7.08 5.44
CA VAL A 41 -8.04 -7.92 5.94
C VAL A 41 -7.29 -7.20 7.05
N THR A 42 -6.99 -7.95 8.11
CA THR A 42 -6.12 -7.54 9.20
C THR A 42 -4.74 -8.16 9.01
N LEU A 43 -3.70 -7.33 9.10
CA LEU A 43 -2.31 -7.71 8.92
C LEU A 43 -1.45 -7.26 10.11
N LEU A 44 -0.45 -8.07 10.43
CA LEU A 44 0.63 -7.76 11.37
C LEU A 44 1.98 -8.14 10.77
N THR A 45 3.03 -7.48 11.25
CA THR A 45 4.39 -7.95 11.01
C THR A 45 4.67 -9.22 11.80
N ASP A 46 5.69 -9.96 11.39
CA ASP A 46 6.26 -11.04 12.19
C ASP A 46 6.62 -10.50 13.59
N PRO A 47 6.30 -11.23 14.68
CA PRO A 47 6.59 -10.79 16.06
C PRO A 47 8.08 -10.55 16.33
N SER A 48 8.98 -11.18 15.57
CA SER A 48 10.43 -10.97 15.68
C SER A 48 10.91 -9.67 15.03
N PHE A 49 10.05 -9.00 14.26
CA PHE A 49 10.39 -7.74 13.60
C PHE A 49 10.17 -6.53 14.51
N LEU A 50 11.21 -5.69 14.62
CA LEU A 50 11.14 -4.38 15.27
C LEU A 50 11.31 -3.28 14.24
N ALA A 51 10.31 -2.41 14.10
CA ALA A 51 10.39 -1.30 13.17
C ALA A 51 11.42 -0.26 13.63
N LYS A 52 11.96 0.49 12.66
CA LYS A 52 12.87 1.60 12.96
C LYS A 52 12.16 2.61 13.87
N ASN A 53 12.71 2.83 15.06
CA ASN A 53 12.17 3.72 16.09
C ASN A 53 10.92 3.21 16.83
N GLN A 54 10.61 1.90 16.77
CA GLN A 54 9.59 1.30 17.64
C GLN A 54 10.18 1.12 19.04
N LEU A 55 9.43 1.53 20.07
CA LEU A 55 9.79 1.22 21.45
C LEU A 55 9.54 -0.27 21.70
N PRO A 56 10.42 -0.99 22.43
CA PRO A 56 10.29 -2.44 22.63
C PRO A 56 8.98 -2.88 23.32
N ASP A 57 8.34 -1.99 24.08
CA ASP A 57 7.10 -2.19 24.81
C ASP A 57 5.83 -1.97 23.96
N LYS A 58 5.96 -1.35 22.79
CA LYS A 58 4.87 -1.17 21.84
C LYS A 58 4.89 -2.29 20.83
N GLY A 59 3.84 -3.12 20.83
CA GLY A 59 3.62 -4.14 19.81
C GLY A 59 3.55 -3.57 18.39
N SER A 60 3.64 -4.45 17.39
CA SER A 60 3.43 -4.05 15.99
C SER A 60 2.03 -3.47 15.84
N GLY A 61 1.92 -2.24 15.35
CA GLY A 61 0.62 -1.59 15.19
C GLY A 61 -0.24 -2.33 14.17
N LEU A 62 -1.40 -2.82 14.60
CA LEU A 62 -2.40 -3.51 13.78
C LEU A 62 -2.69 -2.74 12.49
N ILE A 63 -2.78 -3.46 11.37
CA ILE A 63 -3.08 -2.88 10.07
C ILE A 63 -4.40 -3.47 9.58
N THR A 64 -5.43 -2.65 9.46
CA THR A 64 -6.71 -3.06 8.89
C THR A 64 -6.88 -2.43 7.52
N ILE A 65 -7.07 -3.24 6.49
CA ILE A 65 -7.23 -2.79 5.11
C ILE A 65 -8.67 -3.11 4.67
N PRO A 66 -9.51 -2.11 4.36
CA PRO A 66 -10.82 -2.36 3.78
C PRO A 66 -10.71 -2.86 2.34
N ALA A 67 -11.68 -3.66 1.92
CA ALA A 67 -11.90 -3.99 0.52
C ALA A 67 -12.60 -2.82 -0.18
N LEU A 68 -12.31 -2.63 -1.47
CA LEU A 68 -13.13 -1.77 -2.31
C LEU A 68 -14.44 -2.48 -2.68
N PRO A 69 -15.56 -1.75 -2.82
CA PRO A 69 -16.79 -2.30 -3.38
C PRO A 69 -16.52 -2.92 -4.75
N PRO A 70 -17.09 -4.11 -5.05
CA PRO A 70 -16.88 -4.78 -6.32
C PRO A 70 -17.69 -4.09 -7.43
N THR A 71 -17.19 -2.97 -7.95
CA THR A 71 -17.66 -2.38 -9.21
C THR A 71 -16.78 -2.84 -10.37
N ALA A 72 -17.29 -2.78 -11.60
CA ALA A 72 -16.56 -3.20 -12.80
C ALA A 72 -15.17 -2.53 -12.90
N ASP A 73 -15.07 -1.26 -12.51
CA ASP A 73 -13.85 -0.47 -12.66
C ASP A 73 -12.87 -0.60 -11.47
N ASN A 74 -13.37 -0.85 -10.25
CA ASN A 74 -12.53 -0.87 -9.05
C ASN A 74 -12.05 -2.26 -8.63
N GLN A 75 -12.60 -3.32 -9.24
CA GLN A 75 -12.26 -4.68 -8.86
C GLN A 75 -10.75 -4.91 -8.96
N VAL A 76 -10.10 -4.40 -10.02
CA VAL A 76 -8.66 -4.59 -10.22
C VAL A 76 -7.79 -3.89 -9.18
N LEU A 77 -8.27 -2.77 -8.61
CA LEU A 77 -7.56 -1.93 -7.64
C LEU A 77 -7.80 -2.34 -6.19
N CYS A 78 -8.73 -3.28 -5.92
CA CYS A 78 -9.04 -3.72 -4.56
C CYS A 78 -7.84 -4.46 -3.93
N PRO A 79 -7.25 -3.93 -2.83
CA PRO A 79 -6.07 -4.55 -2.21
C PRO A 79 -6.39 -5.90 -1.57
N VAL A 80 -7.58 -6.06 -0.99
CA VAL A 80 -8.03 -7.33 -0.38
C VAL A 80 -8.12 -8.42 -1.45
N ARG A 81 -8.72 -8.10 -2.60
CA ARG A 81 -8.81 -9.04 -3.73
C ARG A 81 -7.42 -9.37 -4.28
N ALA A 82 -6.59 -8.36 -4.52
CA ALA A 82 -5.23 -8.56 -5.01
C ALA A 82 -4.41 -9.47 -4.07
N LEU A 83 -4.55 -9.29 -2.75
CA LEU A 83 -3.92 -10.12 -1.73
C LEU A 83 -4.43 -11.57 -1.76
N LEU A 84 -5.74 -11.78 -1.88
CA LEU A 84 -6.32 -13.13 -1.99
C LEU A 84 -5.76 -13.88 -3.21
N VAL A 85 -5.74 -13.22 -4.36
CA VAL A 85 -5.20 -13.81 -5.59
C VAL A 85 -3.69 -14.05 -5.46
N TYR A 86 -2.95 -13.18 -4.73
CA TYR A 86 -1.53 -13.37 -4.47
C TYR A 86 -1.26 -14.62 -3.64
N LEU A 87 -2.00 -14.78 -2.54
CA LEU A 87 -1.87 -15.92 -1.65
C LEU A 87 -2.18 -17.22 -2.39
N ALA A 88 -3.25 -17.25 -3.18
CA ALA A 88 -3.61 -18.41 -3.99
C ALA A 88 -2.52 -18.76 -5.03
N SER A 89 -2.04 -17.76 -5.75
CA SER A 89 -1.03 -17.93 -6.81
C SER A 89 0.35 -18.30 -6.28
N SER A 90 0.70 -17.81 -5.08
CA SER A 90 1.99 -18.07 -4.43
C SER A 90 2.01 -19.34 -3.57
N ALA A 91 0.86 -19.97 -3.31
CA ALA A 91 0.74 -21.09 -2.36
C ALA A 91 1.72 -22.23 -2.63
N LYS A 92 1.87 -22.64 -3.90
CA LYS A 92 2.76 -23.75 -4.30
C LYS A 92 4.26 -23.40 -4.27
N LEU A 93 4.59 -22.13 -4.14
CA LEU A 93 5.98 -21.63 -4.12
C LEU A 93 6.51 -21.46 -2.70
N ARG A 94 5.65 -21.56 -1.68
CA ARG A 94 6.01 -21.35 -0.28
C ARG A 94 6.77 -22.55 0.27
N SER A 95 7.98 -22.31 0.77
CA SER A 95 8.74 -23.29 1.52
C SER A 95 8.10 -23.56 2.88
N ALA A 96 8.22 -24.80 3.37
CA ALA A 96 7.82 -25.15 4.72
C ALA A 96 8.51 -24.23 5.74
N GLY A 97 7.74 -23.60 6.63
CA GLY A 97 8.24 -22.68 7.64
C GLY A 97 8.37 -21.21 7.21
N SER A 98 8.13 -20.87 5.93
CA SER A 98 8.12 -19.46 5.50
C SER A 98 6.80 -18.78 5.90
N SER A 99 6.87 -17.93 6.92
CA SER A 99 5.75 -17.12 7.39
C SER A 99 5.59 -15.81 6.62
N ARG A 100 6.54 -15.41 5.75
CA ARG A 100 6.51 -14.09 5.13
C ARG A 100 5.35 -13.95 4.15
N LEU A 101 4.70 -12.79 4.15
CA LEU A 101 3.68 -12.45 3.17
C LEU A 101 4.24 -12.52 1.75
N PHE A 102 5.17 -11.64 1.44
CA PHE A 102 5.78 -11.59 0.13
C PHE A 102 7.00 -12.51 0.03
N ILE A 103 6.98 -13.43 -0.93
CA ILE A 103 8.02 -14.43 -1.17
C ILE A 103 8.62 -14.28 -2.57
N PRO A 104 9.86 -14.76 -2.81
CA PRO A 104 10.43 -14.77 -4.14
C PRO A 104 9.65 -15.68 -5.08
N ILE A 105 9.28 -15.18 -6.28
CA ILE A 105 8.62 -15.99 -7.32
C ILE A 105 9.63 -16.79 -8.16
N LYS A 106 10.87 -16.26 -8.30
CA LYS A 106 11.92 -16.91 -9.10
C LYS A 106 12.51 -18.09 -8.34
N LYS A 107 12.64 -19.24 -9.03
CA LYS A 107 13.35 -20.42 -8.51
C LYS A 107 14.80 -20.09 -8.16
N GLY A 108 15.31 -20.67 -7.09
CA GLY A 108 16.70 -20.51 -6.64
C GLY A 108 16.97 -19.30 -5.76
N ILE A 109 15.97 -18.45 -5.50
CA ILE A 109 16.06 -17.39 -4.50
C ILE A 109 15.36 -17.87 -3.22
N SER A 110 16.11 -17.96 -2.12
CA SER A 110 15.58 -18.42 -0.83
C SER A 110 14.74 -17.35 -0.14
N ASP A 111 15.09 -16.07 -0.33
CA ASP A 111 14.37 -14.99 0.33
C ASP A 111 14.47 -13.63 -0.40
N ILE A 112 13.51 -12.75 -0.15
CA ILE A 112 13.53 -11.36 -0.64
C ILE A 112 14.09 -10.40 0.41
N SER A 113 14.61 -9.27 -0.03
CA SER A 113 15.05 -8.18 0.85
C SER A 113 14.01 -7.05 0.90
N ALA A 114 14.09 -6.15 1.89
CA ALA A 114 13.31 -4.92 1.88
C ALA A 114 13.60 -4.02 0.66
N LYS A 115 14.79 -4.15 0.05
CA LYS A 115 15.11 -3.51 -1.23
C LYS A 115 14.29 -4.09 -2.38
N THR A 116 14.05 -5.39 -2.39
CA THR A 116 13.19 -6.06 -3.37
C THR A 116 11.77 -5.50 -3.34
N ILE A 117 11.20 -5.28 -2.15
CA ILE A 117 9.90 -4.60 -1.98
C ILE A 117 9.91 -3.21 -2.63
N SER A 118 10.97 -2.43 -2.41
CA SER A 118 11.10 -1.12 -3.08
C SER A 118 11.14 -1.23 -4.60
N THR A 119 11.88 -2.22 -5.11
CA THR A 119 11.97 -2.48 -6.55
C THR A 119 10.61 -2.83 -7.14
N TRP A 120 9.83 -3.71 -6.51
CA TRP A 120 8.49 -4.08 -6.98
C TRP A 120 7.52 -2.89 -7.01
N ILE A 121 7.53 -2.06 -5.95
CA ILE A 121 6.74 -0.83 -5.90
C ILE A 121 7.12 0.12 -7.04
N CYS A 122 8.42 0.41 -7.19
CA CYS A 122 8.91 1.30 -8.25
C CYS A 122 8.62 0.74 -9.65
N ASN A 123 8.80 -0.56 -9.87
CA ASN A 123 8.54 -1.20 -11.15
C ASN A 123 7.07 -1.07 -11.56
N THR A 124 6.14 -1.25 -10.62
CA THR A 124 4.71 -1.11 -10.87
C THR A 124 4.38 0.30 -11.37
N VAL A 125 4.89 1.32 -10.67
CA VAL A 125 4.71 2.73 -11.07
C VAL A 125 5.34 3.02 -12.44
N ILE A 126 6.58 2.56 -12.66
CA ILE A 126 7.27 2.79 -13.93
C ILE A 126 6.50 2.15 -15.09
N LEU A 127 6.03 0.92 -14.92
CA LEU A 127 5.27 0.21 -15.94
C LEU A 127 3.94 0.92 -16.24
N ALA A 128 3.23 1.41 -15.22
CA ALA A 128 1.98 2.16 -15.39
C ALA A 128 2.19 3.42 -16.24
N TYR A 129 3.24 4.20 -15.97
CA TYR A 129 3.55 5.38 -16.80
C TYR A 129 4.00 5.02 -18.22
N LYS A 130 4.72 3.88 -18.40
CA LYS A 130 5.11 3.42 -19.74
C LYS A 130 3.89 3.07 -20.59
N SER A 131 2.88 2.42 -20.00
CA SER A 131 1.62 2.12 -20.68
C SER A 131 0.77 3.35 -20.97
N ALA A 132 0.87 4.40 -20.16
CA ALA A 132 0.12 5.65 -20.33
C ALA A 132 0.81 6.67 -21.26
N SER A 133 1.78 6.23 -22.09
CA SER A 133 2.48 7.07 -23.08
C SER A 133 3.06 8.38 -22.53
N SER A 134 3.45 8.40 -21.25
CA SER A 134 3.83 9.62 -20.56
C SER A 134 5.35 9.87 -20.62
N GLU A 135 5.77 10.98 -21.25
CA GLU A 135 7.13 11.54 -21.19
C GLU A 135 7.59 11.83 -19.74
N VAL A 136 6.65 11.82 -18.80
CA VAL A 136 6.79 12.03 -17.35
C VAL A 136 7.85 11.11 -16.70
N LEU A 137 8.09 9.92 -17.25
CA LEU A 137 9.07 8.97 -16.70
C LEU A 137 10.50 9.50 -16.64
N VAL A 138 10.87 10.43 -17.51
CA VAL A 138 12.24 10.98 -17.56
C VAL A 138 12.46 12.01 -16.45
N LYS A 139 11.41 12.66 -15.95
CA LYS A 139 11.54 13.78 -14.98
C LYS A 139 11.55 13.37 -13.51
N HIS A 140 11.04 12.20 -13.13
CA HIS A 140 10.92 11.81 -11.73
C HIS A 140 11.63 10.49 -11.41
N GLN A 141 12.62 10.56 -10.50
CA GLN A 141 13.15 9.38 -9.83
C GLN A 141 12.04 8.77 -8.98
N VAL A 142 11.37 7.72 -9.46
CA VAL A 142 10.32 7.02 -8.72
C VAL A 142 10.93 6.39 -7.46
N LYS A 143 10.46 6.80 -6.28
CA LYS A 143 10.94 6.25 -4.99
C LYS A 143 9.79 5.59 -4.25
N ALA A 144 10.03 4.39 -3.71
CA ALA A 144 9.02 3.64 -2.98
C ALA A 144 8.44 4.39 -1.76
N HIS A 145 9.20 5.30 -1.14
CA HIS A 145 8.69 6.12 -0.04
C HIS A 145 7.66 7.17 -0.48
N GLU A 146 7.62 7.54 -1.76
CA GLU A 146 6.60 8.45 -2.27
C GLU A 146 5.21 7.81 -2.22
N VAL A 147 5.10 6.48 -2.41
CA VAL A 147 3.80 5.79 -2.26
C VAL A 147 3.25 5.94 -0.85
N ARG A 148 4.11 5.88 0.17
CA ARG A 148 3.73 6.12 1.56
C ARG A 148 3.34 7.58 1.83
N ALA A 149 4.07 8.51 1.23
CA ALA A 149 3.76 9.95 1.31
C ALA A 149 2.38 10.25 0.70
N LEU A 150 2.14 9.74 -0.51
CA LEU A 150 0.88 9.89 -1.24
C LEU A 150 -0.29 9.21 -0.51
N ALA A 151 -0.10 7.98 -0.01
CA ALA A 151 -1.14 7.27 0.73
C ALA A 151 -1.63 8.07 1.94
N SER A 152 -0.70 8.61 2.72
CA SER A 152 -1.03 9.40 3.92
C SER A 152 -1.61 10.76 3.55
N SER A 153 -1.09 11.41 2.50
CA SER A 153 -1.59 12.70 2.02
C SER A 153 -3.03 12.57 1.53
N TRP A 154 -3.33 11.60 0.65
CA TRP A 154 -4.70 11.37 0.17
C TRP A 154 -5.70 11.11 1.28
N ASN A 155 -5.27 10.36 2.30
CA ASN A 155 -6.14 10.08 3.41
C ASN A 155 -6.44 11.36 4.25
N ILE A 156 -5.48 12.28 4.42
CA ILE A 156 -5.73 13.60 5.03
C ILE A 156 -6.73 14.42 4.22
N PHE A 157 -6.58 14.46 2.90
CA PHE A 157 -7.51 15.21 2.04
C PHE A 157 -8.91 14.57 1.98
N ASN A 158 -9.07 13.33 2.47
CA ASN A 158 -10.34 12.63 2.60
C ASN A 158 -10.94 12.73 4.02
N SER A 159 -10.62 13.80 4.74
CA SER A 159 -11.19 14.15 6.06
C SER A 159 -10.76 13.25 7.24
N SER A 160 -9.73 12.41 7.08
CA SER A 160 -9.18 11.67 8.21
C SER A 160 -8.43 12.60 9.17
N SER A 161 -8.55 12.32 10.46
CA SER A 161 -7.85 13.07 11.51
C SER A 161 -6.35 12.81 11.47
N MET A 162 -5.55 13.76 11.96
CA MET A 162 -4.10 13.56 12.08
C MET A 162 -3.77 12.32 12.93
N SER A 163 -4.54 12.05 13.98
CA SER A 163 -4.34 10.88 14.85
C SER A 163 -4.47 9.56 14.08
N GLU A 164 -5.47 9.44 13.20
CA GLU A 164 -5.68 8.26 12.36
C GLU A 164 -4.54 8.07 11.37
N ILE A 165 -4.02 9.16 10.79
CA ILE A 165 -2.90 9.12 9.84
C ILE A 165 -1.59 8.72 10.53
N MET A 166 -1.35 9.29 11.70
CA MET A 166 -0.21 8.99 12.54
C MET A 166 -0.20 7.52 12.96
N SER A 167 -1.37 7.01 13.36
CA SER A 167 -1.59 5.59 13.68
C SER A 167 -1.41 4.70 12.44
N ALA A 168 -2.05 5.05 11.32
CA ALA A 168 -2.06 4.23 10.12
C ALA A 168 -0.66 4.09 9.52
N GLY A 169 0.06 5.21 9.43
CA GLY A 169 1.43 5.27 8.96
C GLY A 169 2.45 4.78 9.99
N PHE A 170 2.11 4.62 11.27
CA PHE A 170 3.10 4.30 12.31
C PHE A 170 4.23 5.35 12.37
N TRP A 171 3.81 6.60 12.48
CA TRP A 171 4.66 7.77 12.59
C TRP A 171 4.96 8.08 14.06
N ARG A 172 6.18 8.57 14.34
CA ARG A 172 6.59 8.91 15.72
C ARG A 172 6.15 10.31 16.14
N SER A 173 6.12 11.26 15.21
CA SER A 173 5.72 12.64 15.46
C SER A 173 5.08 13.27 14.24
N ASP A 174 4.12 14.16 14.48
CA ASP A 174 3.40 14.89 13.44
C ASP A 174 4.38 15.68 12.57
N SER A 175 5.40 16.29 13.19
CA SER A 175 6.45 17.03 12.48
C SER A 175 7.21 16.17 11.47
N ALA A 176 7.49 14.90 11.78
CA ALA A 176 8.17 14.00 10.85
C ALA A 176 7.27 13.67 9.65
N PHE A 177 5.97 13.57 9.88
CA PHE A 177 5.00 13.39 8.81
C PHE A 177 4.87 14.67 7.96
N TYR A 178 4.55 15.81 8.57
CA TYR A 178 4.36 17.09 7.89
C TYR A 178 5.57 17.49 7.03
N ASN A 179 6.79 17.44 7.60
CA ASN A 179 7.98 17.96 6.93
C ASN A 179 8.51 17.07 5.81
N HIS A 180 8.21 15.76 5.83
CA HIS A 180 8.82 14.80 4.92
C HIS A 180 7.84 14.04 4.03
N TYR A 181 6.56 13.96 4.42
CA TYR A 181 5.58 13.05 3.80
C TYR A 181 4.27 13.69 3.40
N LEU A 182 3.88 14.84 3.96
CA LEU A 182 2.76 15.60 3.42
C LEU A 182 3.14 16.11 2.03
N ARG A 183 2.32 15.79 1.03
CA ARG A 183 2.46 16.25 -0.35
C ARG A 183 1.31 17.20 -0.67
N SER A 184 1.62 18.25 -1.41
CA SER A 184 0.60 19.09 -2.03
C SER A 184 -0.07 18.25 -3.13
N MET A 185 -1.39 18.11 -3.05
CA MET A 185 -2.19 17.35 -4.01
C MET A 185 -2.74 18.11 -5.24
N PRO A 186 -2.68 19.47 -5.37
CA PRO A 186 -3.00 20.11 -6.63
C PRO A 186 -1.86 19.91 -7.63
N LEU A 187 -2.21 19.60 -8.90
CA LEU A 187 -1.34 19.40 -10.09
C LEU A 187 -1.05 17.94 -10.50
N HIS A 188 -2.09 17.13 -10.70
CA HIS A 188 -2.19 16.21 -11.86
C HIS A 188 -3.63 15.70 -11.93
N CYS A 189 -4.51 16.64 -12.23
CA CYS A 189 -5.95 16.51 -12.11
C CYS A 189 -6.50 15.63 -13.25
N ASP A 190 -6.03 15.85 -14.47
CA ASP A 190 -6.88 15.64 -15.66
C ASP A 190 -7.30 14.18 -15.95
N ASN A 191 -6.68 13.17 -15.31
CA ASN A 191 -7.09 11.76 -15.47
C ASN A 191 -7.24 10.96 -14.15
N LEU A 192 -6.88 11.51 -12.99
CA LEU A 192 -7.01 10.81 -11.70
C LEU A 192 -8.48 10.62 -11.29
N TYR A 193 -9.38 11.44 -11.84
CA TYR A 193 -10.83 11.38 -11.66
C TYR A 193 -11.50 10.18 -12.34
N SER A 194 -10.80 9.51 -13.27
CA SER A 194 -11.25 8.24 -13.84
C SER A 194 -11.05 7.05 -12.90
N LEU A 195 -10.22 7.22 -11.87
CA LEU A 195 -10.02 6.20 -10.84
C LEU A 195 -11.15 6.35 -9.83
N GLY A 196 -11.95 5.29 -9.67
CA GLY A 196 -12.91 5.20 -8.57
C GLY A 196 -12.21 5.17 -7.20
N PRO A 197 -12.92 4.87 -6.10
CA PRO A 197 -12.33 4.81 -4.77
C PRO A 197 -11.05 3.96 -4.73
N LEU A 198 -10.07 4.43 -3.98
CA LEU A 198 -8.81 3.73 -3.71
C LEU A 198 -8.73 3.40 -2.22
N VAL A 199 -7.81 2.51 -1.83
CA VAL A 199 -7.49 2.29 -0.42
C VAL A 199 -6.10 2.83 -0.14
N ALA A 200 -6.03 3.79 0.78
CA ALA A 200 -4.79 4.48 1.12
C ALA A 200 -4.72 4.67 2.64
N ALA A 201 -3.59 4.28 3.24
CA ALA A 201 -3.35 4.42 4.68
C ALA A 201 -4.55 3.95 5.54
N GLN A 202 -5.01 2.73 5.26
CA GLN A 202 -6.06 1.97 5.96
C GLN A 202 -7.49 2.49 5.78
N HIS A 203 -7.70 3.45 4.88
CA HIS A 203 -9.02 4.04 4.62
C HIS A 203 -9.37 3.95 3.13
N VAL A 204 -10.66 3.88 2.83
CA VAL A 204 -11.16 4.12 1.48
C VAL A 204 -11.12 5.63 1.24
N VAL A 205 -10.41 6.04 0.20
CA VAL A 205 -10.23 7.45 -0.18
C VAL A 205 -10.79 7.67 -1.57
N PHE A 206 -11.39 8.84 -1.75
CA PHE A 206 -11.86 9.35 -3.03
C PHE A 206 -10.88 10.42 -3.49
N PRO A 207 -10.29 10.29 -4.69
CA PRO A 207 -9.52 11.38 -5.26
C PRO A 207 -10.36 12.67 -5.23
N PRO A 208 -9.83 13.81 -4.74
CA PRO A 208 -10.60 15.06 -4.67
C PRO A 208 -11.11 15.43 -6.06
N PRO A 209 -12.30 16.04 -6.22
CA PRO A 209 -12.80 16.44 -7.53
C PRO A 209 -11.88 17.49 -8.19
N SER A 210 -11.96 17.65 -9.51
CA SER A 210 -11.33 18.80 -10.17
C SER A 210 -11.97 20.08 -9.67
N ASP A 211 -11.18 21.15 -9.56
CA ASP A 211 -11.71 22.50 -9.27
C ASP A 211 -12.70 23.00 -10.36
N GLY A 212 -13.01 22.20 -11.39
CA GLY A 212 -14.01 22.49 -12.42
C GLY A 212 -15.42 21.95 -12.16
N ASP A 213 -15.63 21.08 -11.16
CA ASP A 213 -16.94 20.43 -10.89
C ASP A 213 -17.64 20.96 -9.63
N SER A 214 -17.13 22.06 -9.06
CA SER A 214 -17.75 22.74 -7.91
C SER A 214 -18.95 23.64 -8.30
N ALA A 215 -19.38 23.60 -9.56
CA ALA A 215 -20.65 24.15 -9.99
C ALA A 215 -21.63 23.00 -10.28
N LEU A 216 -22.28 22.48 -9.24
CA LEU A 216 -23.60 21.82 -9.21
C LEU A 216 -23.73 20.94 -7.95
N ARG A 217 -23.83 21.58 -6.78
CA ARG A 217 -24.57 21.07 -5.61
C ARG A 217 -25.22 22.23 -4.89
#